data_AF-J5JQV9-F1
#
_entry.id   AF-J5JQV9-F1
#
_cell.length_a   1.000
_cell.length_b   1.000
_cell.length_c   1.000
_cell.angle_alpha   90.00
_cell.angle_beta   90.00
_cell.angle_gamma   90.00
#
_symmetry.space_group_name_H-M   'P 1'
#
loop_
_entity.id
_entity.type
_entity.pdbx_description
1 polymer ?
#
loop_
_entity_poly.entity_id
_entity_poly.type
_entity_poly.pdbx_seq_one_letter_code
_entity_poly.pdbx_strand_id
1 'polypeptide(L)'
;MHSLSLLLLGAVAGVNAMLGAEIEAVILPDNQFICADDCVHQGVFFGRTLAACPENETVVFLDKDGQPDTDPDTGSSLLCRGHPALSRPGYGQRERKADEVPQQCKLQPFTDPEEIGCMANKQSSGAPGQKLQWADVAKLVDQATGAAGQQGSQPQSQPQPQPSAGQKSREQCAKEGQEAFANCDQGFAECDRLGRTAIENCLFSQ
;
A
#
# COMPACT_ATOMS: atom_id res chain seq x y z
N MET A 1 33.72 -28.59 -18.55
CA MET A 1 32.90 -27.72 -19.41
C MET A 1 31.86 -27.05 -18.53
N HIS A 2 31.58 -25.79 -18.82
CA HIS A 2 31.02 -24.74 -17.97
C HIS A 2 29.71 -25.08 -17.23
N SER A 3 29.72 -24.87 -15.92
CA SER A 3 28.54 -24.75 -15.08
C SER A 3 27.77 -23.49 -15.46
N LEU A 4 26.65 -23.65 -16.17
CA LEU A 4 25.64 -22.61 -16.33
C LEU A 4 24.66 -22.73 -15.16
N SER A 5 25.09 -22.24 -14.00
CA SER A 5 24.17 -21.86 -12.92
C SER A 5 23.34 -20.68 -13.43
N LEU A 6 22.21 -21.00 -14.06
CA LEU A 6 21.18 -20.04 -14.42
C LEU A 6 20.69 -19.39 -13.13
N LEU A 7 21.19 -18.17 -12.93
CA LEU A 7 20.65 -17.12 -12.07
C LEU A 7 19.19 -16.87 -12.48
N LEU A 8 18.29 -17.72 -11.98
CA LEU A 8 16.89 -17.35 -11.82
C LEU A 8 16.83 -16.39 -10.63
N LEU A 9 17.22 -15.13 -10.86
CA LEU A 9 16.76 -14.03 -10.01
C LEU A 9 15.24 -14.08 -10.11
N GLY A 10 14.62 -14.58 -9.06
CA GLY A 10 13.18 -14.51 -8.91
C GLY A 10 12.77 -13.06 -9.12
N ALA A 11 11.96 -12.83 -10.14
CA ALA A 11 11.03 -11.72 -10.10
C ALA A 11 10.15 -12.02 -8.89
N VAL A 12 10.55 -11.52 -7.71
CA VAL A 12 9.61 -11.35 -6.61
C VAL A 12 8.61 -10.36 -7.19
N ALA A 13 7.52 -10.88 -7.73
CA ALA A 13 6.30 -10.12 -7.93
C ALA A 13 5.78 -9.79 -6.52
N GLY A 14 6.52 -8.94 -5.82
CA GLY A 14 6.16 -8.37 -4.55
C GLY A 14 5.15 -7.29 -4.84
N VAL A 15 3.91 -7.68 -5.12
CA VAL A 15 2.74 -6.82 -5.00
C VAL A 15 2.44 -6.64 -3.51
N ASN A 16 3.36 -6.01 -2.82
CA ASN A 16 3.11 -5.23 -1.62
C ASN A 16 3.63 -3.85 -2.03
N ALA A 17 2.80 -2.81 -2.03
CA ALA A 17 2.93 -1.85 -0.96
C ALA A 17 1.90 -0.72 -1.12
N MET A 18 0.61 -1.04 -1.20
CA MET A 18 -0.38 -0.01 -0.89
C MET A 18 -1.20 -0.53 0.25
N LEU A 19 -1.02 0.09 1.42
CA LEU A 19 -1.99 0.00 2.49
C LEU A 19 -3.28 0.56 1.88
N GLY A 20 -4.24 -0.32 1.60
CA GLY A 20 -5.36 -0.09 0.68
C GLY A 20 -6.40 0.96 1.10
N ALA A 21 -5.99 1.98 1.84
CA ALA A 21 -6.76 3.17 2.14
C ALA A 21 -6.12 4.36 1.43
N GLU A 22 -6.95 5.18 0.80
CA GLU A 22 -6.58 6.53 0.37
C GLU A 22 -6.54 7.41 1.64
N ILE A 23 -5.38 7.56 2.26
CA ILE A 23 -5.21 8.26 3.55
C ILE A 23 -4.95 9.75 3.30
N GLU A 24 -5.84 10.62 3.79
CA GLU A 24 -5.61 12.07 3.79
C GLU A 24 -4.76 12.50 4.98
N ALA A 25 -5.14 12.02 6.17
CA ALA A 25 -4.53 12.38 7.43
C ALA A 25 -4.54 11.19 8.40
N VAL A 26 -3.57 11.18 9.31
CA VAL A 26 -3.52 10.19 10.39
C VAL A 26 -3.59 10.90 11.73
N ILE A 27 -4.63 10.55 12.50
CA ILE A 27 -4.87 11.04 13.86
C ILE A 27 -4.00 10.22 14.81
N LEU A 28 -3.22 10.93 15.61
CA LEU A 28 -2.33 10.43 16.63
C LEU A 28 -2.92 10.71 18.01
N PRO A 29 -2.41 10.03 19.06
CA PRO A 29 -2.68 10.42 20.44
C PRO A 29 -2.36 11.91 20.71
N ASP A 30 -2.86 12.42 21.84
CA ASP A 30 -2.57 13.78 22.32
C ASP A 30 -3.05 14.91 21.39
N ASN A 31 -4.14 14.67 20.66
CA ASN A 31 -4.75 15.62 19.73
C ASN A 31 -3.76 16.13 18.66
N GLN A 32 -2.93 15.22 18.14
CA GLN A 32 -2.02 15.49 17.05
C GLN A 32 -2.43 14.74 15.79
N PHE A 33 -2.07 15.26 14.63
CA PHE A 33 -2.25 14.57 13.37
C PHE A 33 -1.05 14.81 12.44
N ILE A 34 -0.96 13.98 11.41
CA ILE A 34 -0.06 14.16 10.27
C ILE A 34 -0.89 14.17 8.98
N CYS A 35 -0.42 14.91 7.99
CA CYS A 35 -0.94 14.86 6.63
C CYS A 35 -0.14 13.86 5.79
N ALA A 36 -0.81 13.22 4.84
CA ALA A 36 -0.16 12.40 3.83
C ALA A 36 0.50 13.28 2.75
N ASP A 37 1.64 13.90 3.08
CA ASP A 37 2.31 14.91 2.25
C ASP A 37 3.75 14.45 1.88
N ASP A 38 3.89 13.25 1.34
CA ASP A 38 5.16 12.59 0.98
C ASP A 38 6.18 12.52 2.13
N CYS A 39 5.72 12.05 3.28
CA CYS A 39 6.50 12.01 4.51
C CYS A 39 6.45 10.64 5.20
N VAL A 40 7.38 10.40 6.12
CA VAL A 40 7.45 9.17 6.92
C VAL A 40 7.07 9.44 8.37
N HIS A 41 6.26 8.55 8.95
CA HIS A 41 6.04 8.46 10.38
C HIS A 41 6.13 7.00 10.83
N GLN A 42 7.01 6.72 11.80
CA GLN A 42 7.25 5.38 12.35
C GLN A 42 7.46 4.28 11.28
N GLY A 43 8.25 4.58 10.24
CA GLY A 43 8.58 3.62 9.19
C GLY A 43 7.49 3.41 8.13
N VAL A 44 6.42 4.21 8.15
CA VAL A 44 5.37 4.24 7.12
C VAL A 44 5.49 5.54 6.33
N PHE A 45 5.63 5.43 5.02
CA PHE A 45 5.52 6.54 4.08
C PHE A 45 4.06 6.83 3.76
N PHE A 46 3.68 8.11 3.82
CA PHE A 46 2.38 8.64 3.45
C PHE A 46 2.54 9.58 2.27
N GLY A 47 2.17 9.10 1.09
CA GLY A 47 2.26 9.83 -0.16
C GLY A 47 1.08 10.77 -0.37
N ARG A 48 1.34 11.87 -1.08
CA ARG A 48 0.34 12.88 -1.45
C ARG A 48 -0.78 12.36 -2.33
N THR A 49 -0.55 11.26 -3.04
CA THR A 49 -1.58 10.58 -3.82
C THR A 49 -2.49 9.70 -2.95
N LEU A 50 -2.55 9.98 -1.65
CA LEU A 50 -3.29 9.25 -0.62
C LEU A 50 -2.80 7.81 -0.39
N ALA A 51 -1.71 7.41 -1.06
CA ALA A 51 -1.13 6.09 -0.89
C ALA A 51 -0.25 6.01 0.36
N ALA A 52 -0.28 4.88 1.07
CA ALA A 52 0.67 4.62 2.15
C ALA A 52 1.35 3.26 1.99
N CYS A 53 2.61 3.18 2.42
CA CYS A 53 3.44 1.97 2.36
C CYS A 53 4.51 1.97 3.45
N PRO A 54 5.08 0.81 3.79
CA PRO A 54 6.38 0.74 4.44
C PRO A 54 7.42 1.64 3.75
N GLU A 55 8.21 2.35 4.54
CA GLU A 55 9.22 3.30 4.04
C GLU A 55 10.19 2.63 3.05
N ASN A 56 10.60 1.39 3.32
CA ASN A 56 11.51 0.63 2.47
C ASN A 56 10.87 0.16 1.13
N GLU A 57 9.57 0.34 0.95
CA GLU A 57 8.86 0.04 -0.30
C GLU A 57 8.62 1.30 -1.15
N THR A 58 9.24 2.43 -0.78
CA THR A 58 9.25 3.63 -1.60
C THR A 58 10.30 3.57 -2.70
N VAL A 59 9.92 4.05 -3.89
CA VAL A 59 10.74 4.14 -5.10
C VAL A 59 10.76 5.57 -5.61
N VAL A 60 11.75 5.91 -6.43
CA VAL A 60 11.79 7.21 -7.14
C VAL A 60 11.00 7.08 -8.44
N PHE A 61 9.98 7.91 -8.61
CA PHE A 61 9.22 8.07 -9.84
C PHE A 61 10.04 8.86 -10.87
N LEU A 62 10.12 8.33 -12.09
CA LEU A 62 10.86 8.95 -13.18
C LEU A 62 9.90 9.41 -14.28
N ASP A 63 10.15 10.63 -14.77
CA ASP A 63 9.49 11.18 -15.95
C ASP A 63 9.93 10.46 -17.24
N LYS A 64 9.44 10.97 -18.39
CA LYS A 64 9.73 10.41 -19.71
C LYS A 64 11.18 10.57 -20.17
N ASP A 65 11.91 11.48 -19.54
CA ASP A 65 13.33 11.74 -19.79
C ASP A 65 14.23 10.97 -18.80
N GLY A 66 13.63 10.15 -17.92
CA GLY A 66 14.32 9.37 -16.90
C GLY A 66 14.82 10.22 -15.72
N GLN A 67 14.33 11.45 -15.56
CA GLN A 67 14.65 12.30 -14.42
C GLN A 67 13.63 12.10 -13.29
N PRO A 68 13.99 12.32 -12.02
CA PRO A 68 13.03 12.29 -10.91
C PRO A 68 11.89 13.28 -11.14
N ASP A 69 10.66 12.77 -11.27
CA ASP A 69 9.47 13.61 -11.39
C ASP A 69 9.15 14.18 -10.01
N THR A 70 9.61 15.40 -9.76
CA THR A 70 9.58 16.02 -8.43
C THR A 70 8.33 16.86 -8.28
N ASP A 71 7.51 16.53 -7.29
CA ASP A 71 6.34 17.32 -6.93
C ASP A 71 6.79 18.71 -6.45
N PRO A 72 6.25 19.80 -7.01
CA PRO A 72 6.71 21.15 -6.70
C PRO A 72 6.34 21.62 -5.28
N ASP A 73 5.36 20.98 -4.65
CA ASP A 73 4.84 21.40 -3.35
C ASP A 73 5.51 20.61 -2.20
N THR A 74 5.84 19.33 -2.38
CA THR A 74 6.58 18.52 -1.38
C THR A 74 8.08 18.47 -1.64
N GLY A 75 8.50 18.72 -2.88
CA GLY A 75 9.89 18.49 -3.32
C GLY A 75 10.25 17.00 -3.40
N SER A 76 9.26 16.10 -3.31
CA SER A 76 9.47 14.66 -3.34
C SER A 76 9.21 14.09 -4.74
N SER A 77 9.97 13.06 -5.10
CA SER A 77 9.72 12.21 -6.28
C SER A 77 9.36 10.78 -5.85
N LEU A 78 9.06 10.58 -4.57
CA LEU A 78 8.86 9.26 -4.00
C LEU A 78 7.42 8.79 -4.17
N LEU A 79 7.25 7.55 -4.58
CA LEU A 79 5.96 6.86 -4.60
C LEU A 79 6.09 5.48 -3.95
N CYS A 80 4.97 4.96 -3.47
CA CYS A 80 4.91 3.56 -3.06
C CYS A 80 5.05 2.63 -4.27
N ARG A 81 5.80 1.54 -4.11
CA ARG A 81 5.92 0.50 -5.14
C ARG A 81 4.53 -0.04 -5.50
N GLY A 82 4.29 -0.18 -6.81
CA GLY A 82 2.99 -0.60 -7.34
C GLY A 82 1.98 0.54 -7.56
N HIS A 83 2.37 1.80 -7.29
CA HIS A 83 1.49 2.93 -7.57
C HIS A 83 1.07 3.03 -9.04
N PRO A 84 -0.21 3.28 -9.36
CA PRO A 84 -0.70 3.30 -10.76
C PRO A 84 0.05 4.29 -11.67
N ALA A 85 0.53 5.41 -11.13
CA ALA A 85 1.37 6.36 -11.88
C ALA A 85 2.66 5.73 -12.42
N LEU A 86 3.22 4.73 -11.73
CA LEU A 86 4.42 4.00 -12.15
C LEU A 86 4.17 3.08 -13.35
N SER A 87 2.91 2.79 -13.67
CA SER A 87 2.52 1.98 -14.83
C SER A 87 2.18 2.81 -16.07
N ARG A 88 2.31 4.15 -16.01
CA ARG A 88 2.00 5.02 -17.14
C ARG A 88 3.04 4.86 -18.26
N PRO A 89 2.63 4.73 -19.53
CA PRO A 89 3.57 4.59 -20.63
C PRO A 89 4.60 5.73 -20.70
N GLY A 90 5.87 5.35 -20.81
CA GLY A 90 7.01 6.27 -20.89
C GLY A 90 7.54 6.74 -19.54
N TYR A 91 6.83 6.50 -18.43
CA TYR A 91 7.36 6.77 -17.10
C TYR A 91 8.13 5.56 -16.57
N GLY A 92 9.01 5.80 -15.60
CA GLY A 92 9.84 4.77 -15.00
C GLY A 92 9.84 4.81 -13.48
N GLN A 93 10.57 3.87 -12.89
CA GLN A 93 10.89 3.86 -11.48
C GLN A 93 12.32 3.37 -11.27
N ARG A 94 12.93 3.77 -10.16
CA ARG A 94 14.18 3.17 -9.67
C ARG A 94 14.19 3.11 -8.16
N GLU A 95 15.09 2.31 -7.63
CA GLU A 95 15.39 2.30 -6.21
C GLU A 95 15.99 3.64 -5.76
N ARG A 96 15.71 3.98 -4.50
CA ARG A 96 16.27 5.16 -3.84
C ARG A 96 17.77 5.01 -3.64
N LYS A 97 18.49 6.12 -3.76
CA LYS A 97 19.87 6.23 -3.29
C LYS A 97 19.87 6.48 -1.79
N ALA A 98 21.03 6.27 -1.15
CA ALA A 98 21.17 6.42 0.30
C ALA A 98 20.89 7.85 0.80
N ASP A 99 21.08 8.87 -0.03
CA ASP A 99 20.81 10.27 0.24
C ASP A 99 19.37 10.72 -0.10
N GLU A 100 18.58 9.85 -0.73
CA GLU A 100 17.17 10.09 -1.09
C GLU A 100 16.25 9.56 0.03
N VAL A 101 16.39 10.15 1.21
CA VAL A 101 15.62 9.77 2.40
C VAL A 101 14.33 10.60 2.47
N PRO A 102 13.16 9.98 2.61
CA PRO A 102 11.90 10.70 2.82
C PRO A 102 11.98 11.63 4.03
N GLN A 103 11.27 12.75 3.95
CA GLN A 103 11.16 13.66 5.09
C GLN A 103 10.31 13.05 6.19
N GLN A 104 10.55 13.41 7.46
CA GLN A 104 9.68 13.01 8.56
C GLN A 104 8.40 13.84 8.56
N CYS A 105 7.27 13.21 8.84
CA CYS A 105 5.98 13.89 8.88
C CYS A 105 5.95 14.96 9.98
N LYS A 106 5.40 16.13 9.65
CA LYS A 106 5.19 17.20 10.61
C LYS A 106 3.95 16.92 11.45
N LEU A 107 4.15 16.79 12.75
CA LEU A 107 3.06 16.72 13.73
C LEU A 107 2.35 18.08 13.81
N GLN A 108 1.03 18.06 13.67
CA GLN A 108 0.18 19.24 13.75
C GLN A 108 -0.86 19.04 14.87
N PRO A 109 -1.10 20.04 15.73
CA PRO A 109 -2.15 19.94 16.74
C PRO A 109 -3.53 20.13 16.09
N PHE A 110 -4.57 19.49 16.65
CA PHE A 110 -5.96 19.75 16.31
C PHE A 110 -6.83 19.91 17.56
N THR A 111 -7.99 20.53 17.40
CA THR A 111 -9.02 20.66 18.46
C THR A 111 -10.26 19.82 18.14
N ASP A 112 -10.60 19.70 16.87
CA ASP A 112 -11.68 18.86 16.36
C ASP A 112 -11.15 18.03 15.18
N PRO A 113 -11.23 16.69 15.23
CA PRO A 113 -10.77 15.83 14.13
C PRO A 113 -11.56 16.04 12.83
N GLU A 114 -12.81 16.51 12.90
CA GLU A 114 -13.63 16.79 11.72
C GLU A 114 -13.12 18.02 10.96
N GLU A 115 -12.47 18.97 11.65
CA GLU A 115 -11.89 20.18 11.06
C GLU A 115 -10.49 19.98 10.46
N ILE A 116 -9.87 18.80 10.66
CA ILE A 116 -8.59 18.46 10.04
C ILE A 116 -8.73 18.54 8.51
N GLY A 117 -7.80 19.24 7.86
CA GLY A 117 -7.72 19.28 6.41
C GLY A 117 -6.29 19.43 5.95
N CYS A 118 -5.88 18.58 5.01
CA CYS A 118 -4.53 18.59 4.47
C CYS A 118 -4.49 19.34 3.13
N MET A 119 -3.62 20.34 3.02
CA MET A 119 -3.56 21.21 1.84
C MET A 119 -3.12 20.45 0.59
N ALA A 120 -2.27 19.43 0.74
CA ALA A 120 -1.69 18.69 -0.37
C ALA A 120 -2.74 17.90 -1.17
N ASN A 121 -3.85 17.53 -0.52
CA ASN A 121 -4.90 16.69 -1.08
C ASN A 121 -6.01 17.47 -1.79
N LYS A 122 -5.98 18.82 -1.75
CA LYS A 122 -7.00 19.69 -2.37
C LYS A 122 -6.90 19.80 -3.90
N GLN A 123 -5.80 19.35 -4.51
CA GLN A 123 -5.58 19.47 -5.96
C GLN A 123 -6.14 18.30 -6.78
N SER A 124 -6.40 17.14 -6.15
CA SER A 124 -7.03 16.02 -6.86
C SER A 124 -8.54 16.21 -6.85
N SER A 125 -9.16 16.27 -8.04
CA SER A 125 -10.62 16.28 -8.22
C SER A 125 -11.30 14.94 -7.86
N GLY A 126 -10.72 14.19 -6.92
CA GLY A 126 -11.16 12.89 -6.45
C GLY A 126 -11.98 12.97 -5.16
N ALA A 127 -12.46 11.81 -4.71
CA ALA A 127 -13.09 11.70 -3.39
C ALA A 127 -12.11 12.14 -2.30
N PRO A 128 -12.60 12.75 -1.20
CA PRO A 128 -11.74 13.08 -0.07
C PRO A 128 -11.11 11.79 0.46
N GLY A 129 -9.80 11.83 0.72
CA GLY A 129 -9.12 10.74 1.41
C GLY A 129 -9.68 10.56 2.82
N GLN A 130 -9.39 9.42 3.42
CA GLN A 130 -9.85 9.05 4.75
C GLN A 130 -8.92 9.61 5.82
N LYS A 131 -9.51 10.04 6.93
CA LYS A 131 -8.79 10.29 8.18
C LYS A 131 -8.79 9.00 8.98
N LEU A 132 -7.61 8.45 9.26
CA LEU A 132 -7.47 7.20 10.01
C LEU A 132 -6.84 7.46 11.37
N GLN A 133 -7.18 6.62 12.36
CA GLN A 133 -6.41 6.58 13.60
C GLN A 133 -5.11 5.83 13.37
N TRP A 134 -4.02 6.24 14.04
CA TRP A 134 -2.73 5.55 13.93
C TRP A 134 -2.83 4.06 14.26
N ALA A 135 -3.70 3.66 15.20
CA ALA A 135 -3.93 2.25 15.52
C ALA A 135 -4.45 1.44 14.30
N ASP A 136 -5.30 2.05 13.48
CA ASP A 136 -5.81 1.40 12.26
C ASP A 136 -4.71 1.29 11.20
N VAL A 137 -3.89 2.34 11.06
CA VAL A 137 -2.73 2.31 10.15
C VAL A 137 -1.72 1.25 10.58
N ALA A 138 -1.38 1.17 11.87
CA ALA A 138 -0.48 0.15 12.40
C ALA A 138 -1.01 -1.27 12.12
N LYS A 139 -2.31 -1.49 12.27
CA LYS A 139 -2.95 -2.77 11.93
C LYS A 139 -2.83 -3.09 10.43
N LEU A 140 -3.00 -2.10 9.55
CA LEU A 140 -2.82 -2.29 8.11
C LEU A 140 -1.35 -2.66 7.78
N VAL A 141 -0.39 -2.02 8.44
CA VAL A 141 1.05 -2.31 8.28
C VAL A 141 1.39 -3.72 8.76
N ASP A 142 0.89 -4.13 9.92
CA ASP A 142 1.10 -5.48 10.46
C ASP A 142 0.52 -6.56 9.52
N GLN A 143 -0.65 -6.29 8.93
CA GLN A 143 -1.27 -7.20 7.97
C GLN A 143 -0.47 -7.29 6.67
N ALA A 144 0.04 -6.18 6.15
CA ALA A 144 0.85 -6.15 4.94
C ALA A 144 2.20 -6.87 5.12
N THR A 145 2.86 -6.64 6.25
CA THR A 145 4.15 -7.26 6.58
C THR A 145 4.02 -8.74 6.94
N GLY A 146 2.93 -9.15 7.60
CA GLY A 146 2.62 -10.56 7.86
C GLY A 146 2.31 -11.37 6.59
N ALA A 147 1.77 -10.74 5.55
CA ALA A 147 1.56 -11.36 4.24
C ALA A 147 2.87 -11.47 3.42
N ALA A 148 3.81 -10.54 3.58
CA ALA A 148 5.12 -10.57 2.93
C ALA A 148 6.07 -11.67 3.46
N GLY A 149 5.79 -12.24 4.65
CA GLY A 149 6.64 -13.22 5.32
C GLY A 149 6.37 -14.71 5.03
N GLN A 150 5.41 -15.06 4.17
CA GLN A 150 5.03 -16.48 3.93
C GLN A 150 5.59 -17.11 2.65
N GLN A 151 6.59 -16.50 2.01
CA GLN A 151 7.35 -17.15 0.93
C GLN A 151 8.85 -17.09 1.20
N GLY A 152 9.30 -17.82 2.20
CA GLY A 152 10.73 -18.04 2.40
C GLY A 152 11.04 -18.70 3.73
N SER A 153 11.49 -19.95 3.67
CA SER A 153 12.08 -20.75 4.76
C SER A 153 11.11 -21.65 5.53
N GLN A 154 11.07 -22.94 5.14
CA GLN A 154 10.88 -24.02 6.11
C GLN A 154 11.97 -23.89 7.19
N PRO A 155 11.60 -24.00 8.47
CA PRO A 155 12.11 -25.11 9.27
C PRO A 155 11.00 -25.90 9.96
N GLN A 156 11.38 -27.11 10.34
CA GLN A 156 10.56 -28.23 10.80
C GLN A 156 9.60 -27.94 11.98
N SER A 157 8.38 -28.44 11.79
CA SER A 157 7.59 -29.24 12.74
C SER A 157 7.42 -28.74 14.18
N GLN A 158 6.37 -27.95 14.41
CA GLN A 158 5.49 -28.15 15.57
C GLN A 158 4.02 -28.01 15.13
N PRO A 159 3.09 -28.82 15.70
CA PRO A 159 1.77 -29.03 15.13
C PRO A 159 0.89 -27.79 15.29
N GLN A 160 0.57 -27.11 14.19
CA GLN A 160 -0.57 -26.21 14.14
C GLN A 160 -1.87 -27.04 14.19
N PRO A 161 -2.92 -26.55 14.89
CA PRO A 161 -4.22 -27.19 14.90
C PRO A 161 -4.75 -27.26 13.47
N GLN A 162 -5.10 -28.47 13.04
CA GLN A 162 -5.70 -28.76 11.75
C GLN A 162 -6.98 -27.91 11.58
N PRO A 163 -7.14 -27.14 10.48
CA PRO A 163 -8.41 -26.50 10.19
C PRO A 163 -9.47 -27.58 9.97
N SER A 164 -10.60 -27.42 10.63
CA SER A 164 -11.80 -28.23 10.45
C SER A 164 -12.20 -28.25 8.97
N ALA A 165 -12.49 -29.46 8.46
CA ALA A 165 -12.96 -29.69 7.11
C ALA A 165 -14.22 -28.85 6.84
N GLY A 166 -14.10 -27.80 6.02
CA GLY A 166 -15.21 -26.92 5.65
C GLY A 166 -14.79 -25.51 5.25
N GLN A 167 -13.65 -24.99 5.73
CA GLN A 167 -13.23 -23.62 5.40
C GLN A 167 -12.51 -23.58 4.05
N LYS A 168 -13.06 -22.84 3.08
CA LYS A 168 -12.38 -22.54 1.81
C LYS A 168 -11.05 -21.82 2.11
N SER A 169 -10.00 -22.15 1.37
CA SER A 169 -8.69 -21.52 1.57
C SER A 169 -8.73 -20.06 1.13
N ARG A 170 -7.85 -19.22 1.71
CA ARG A 170 -7.72 -17.81 1.32
C ARG A 170 -7.48 -17.62 -0.18
N GLU A 171 -6.74 -18.51 -0.81
CA GLU A 171 -6.47 -18.49 -2.25
C GLU A 171 -7.73 -18.77 -3.07
N GLN A 172 -8.61 -19.64 -2.59
CA GLN A 172 -9.88 -19.91 -3.24
C GLN A 172 -10.81 -18.69 -3.14
N CYS A 173 -10.83 -18.04 -1.97
CA CYS A 173 -11.61 -16.81 -1.79
C CYS A 173 -11.06 -15.62 -2.58
N ALA A 174 -9.74 -15.51 -2.73
CA ALA A 174 -9.14 -14.51 -3.59
C ALA A 174 -9.56 -14.68 -5.07
N LYS A 175 -9.64 -15.92 -5.56
CA LYS A 175 -10.16 -16.21 -6.90
C LYS A 175 -11.63 -15.82 -7.05
N GLU A 176 -12.47 -16.13 -6.06
CA GLU A 176 -13.88 -15.73 -6.07
C GLU A 176 -14.04 -14.19 -6.09
N GLY A 177 -13.19 -13.47 -5.37
CA GLY A 177 -13.10 -12.01 -5.43
C GLY A 177 -12.69 -11.46 -6.79
N GLN A 178 -11.66 -12.05 -7.39
CA GLN A 178 -11.18 -11.67 -8.73
C GLN A 178 -12.24 -11.92 -9.79
N GLU A 179 -12.96 -13.04 -9.72
CA GLU A 179 -14.08 -13.34 -10.62
C GLU A 179 -15.24 -12.37 -10.43
N ALA A 180 -15.59 -12.01 -9.20
CA ALA A 180 -16.64 -11.03 -8.92
C ALA A 180 -16.28 -9.62 -9.43
N PHE A 181 -15.01 -9.23 -9.31
CA PHE A 181 -14.50 -7.98 -9.88
C PHE A 181 -14.53 -8.02 -11.42
N ALA A 182 -14.03 -9.10 -12.03
CA ALA A 182 -13.92 -9.22 -13.48
C ALA A 182 -15.28 -9.29 -14.20
N ASN A 183 -16.31 -9.82 -13.52
CA ASN A 183 -17.67 -9.92 -14.06
C ASN A 183 -18.54 -8.69 -13.78
N CYS A 184 -17.97 -7.63 -13.20
CA CYS A 184 -18.68 -6.41 -12.89
C CYS A 184 -18.58 -5.39 -14.03
N ASP A 185 -19.73 -5.02 -14.61
CA ASP A 185 -19.84 -4.03 -15.69
C ASP A 185 -20.12 -2.60 -15.18
N GLN A 186 -19.82 -2.33 -13.90
CA GLN A 186 -20.00 -1.01 -13.27
C GLN A 186 -18.67 -0.24 -13.22
N GLY A 187 -18.69 0.94 -12.60
CA GLY A 187 -17.47 1.70 -12.33
C GLY A 187 -16.54 0.98 -11.35
N PHE A 188 -15.23 1.24 -11.47
CA PHE A 188 -14.17 0.58 -10.69
C PHE A 188 -14.48 0.46 -9.18
N ALA A 189 -14.96 1.54 -8.56
CA ALA A 189 -15.27 1.54 -7.13
C ALA A 189 -16.34 0.50 -6.74
N GLU A 190 -17.34 0.31 -7.59
CA GLU A 190 -18.41 -0.66 -7.34
C GLU A 190 -17.95 -2.09 -7.61
N CYS A 191 -17.08 -2.28 -8.61
CA CYS A 191 -16.48 -3.58 -8.89
C CYS A 191 -15.46 -4.00 -7.83
N ASP A 192 -14.66 -3.07 -7.32
CA ASP A 192 -13.74 -3.31 -6.19
C ASP A 192 -14.51 -3.69 -4.93
N ARG A 193 -15.60 -2.98 -4.63
CA ARG A 193 -16.50 -3.31 -3.51
C ARG A 193 -17.08 -4.71 -3.64
N LEU A 194 -17.54 -5.09 -4.84
CA LEU A 194 -18.08 -6.44 -5.11
C LEU A 194 -17.01 -7.52 -4.95
N GLY A 195 -15.80 -7.31 -5.46
CA GLY A 195 -14.68 -8.23 -5.31
C GLY A 195 -14.31 -8.45 -3.84
N ARG A 196 -14.19 -7.39 -3.05
CA ARG A 196 -13.91 -7.47 -1.60
C ARG A 196 -15.02 -8.19 -0.84
N THR A 197 -16.28 -7.86 -1.15
CA THR A 197 -17.44 -8.50 -0.53
C THR A 197 -17.48 -10.00 -0.82
N ALA A 198 -17.11 -10.43 -2.04
CA ALA A 198 -17.03 -11.84 -2.39
C ALA A 198 -15.91 -12.58 -1.63
N ILE A 199 -14.76 -11.94 -1.41
CA ILE A 199 -13.67 -12.50 -0.59
C ILE A 199 -14.13 -12.69 0.85
N GLU A 200 -14.73 -11.66 1.45
CA GLU A 200 -15.26 -11.71 2.82
C GLU A 200 -16.32 -12.80 2.96
N ASN A 201 -17.29 -12.84 2.05
CA ASN A 201 -18.34 -13.86 2.07
C ASN A 201 -17.75 -15.26 1.91
N CYS A 202 -16.74 -15.47 1.07
CA CYS A 202 -16.09 -16.77 0.93
C CYS A 202 -15.31 -17.18 2.19
N LEU A 203 -14.64 -16.25 2.86
CA LEU A 203 -13.87 -16.51 4.07
C LEU A 203 -14.74 -16.80 5.29
N PHE A 204 -15.96 -16.25 5.31
CA PHE A 204 -16.88 -16.32 6.45
C PHE A 204 -18.16 -17.12 6.17
N SER A 205 -18.32 -17.70 4.98
CA SER A 205 -19.41 -18.65 4.70
C SER A 205 -19.15 -19.97 5.44
N GLN A 206 -20.02 -20.27 6.42
CA GLN A 206 -20.15 -21.59 7.04
C GLN A 206 -21.08 -22.49 6.23
#